data_AF-A0A9D1HF53-F1
#
_entry.id   AF-A0A9D1HF53-F1
#
_cell.length_a   1.000
_cell.length_b   1.000
_cell.length_c   1.000
_cell.angle_alpha   90.00
_cell.angle_beta   90.00
_cell.angle_gamma   90.00
#
_symmetry.space_group_name_H-M   'P 1'
#
loop_
_entity.id
_entity.type
_entity.pdbx_description
1 polymer ?
#
loop_
_entity_poly.entity_id
_entity_poly.type
_entity_poly.pdbx_seq_one_letter_code
_entity_poly.pdbx_strand_id
1 'polypeptide(L)'
;MMEKLYPDAWVRSAYDIPYERLYKKGYRGVLFDIDNTLVPHGAPADDRAKQLFERLYQTGYACGLISNNRGKRVDMFNEEIHAYTICNAKKPLRESFIKASALMGVPADKILFVGDQIFTDIWGARRSGMYSILVRPVNQKEVPQVLFKRPFEKVVLHFYKKHRAKQKKS
;
A
#
# COMPACT_ATOMS: atom_id res chain seq x y z
N MET A 1 -16.57 14.65 2.81
CA MET A 1 -15.32 14.71 3.60
C MET A 1 -14.67 13.33 3.79
N MET A 2 -15.42 12.27 4.16
CA MET A 2 -14.88 10.91 4.36
C MET A 2 -14.38 10.22 3.08
N GLU A 3 -14.86 10.61 1.90
CA GLU A 3 -14.45 10.01 0.61
C GLU A 3 -12.95 10.15 0.31
N LYS A 4 -12.28 11.12 0.94
CA LYS A 4 -10.81 11.27 0.87
C LYS A 4 -10.07 10.10 1.56
N LEU A 5 -10.75 9.35 2.41
CA LEU A 5 -10.25 8.19 3.15
C LEU A 5 -10.71 6.86 2.53
N TYR A 6 -11.53 6.90 1.48
CA TYR A 6 -12.01 5.68 0.84
C TYR A 6 -10.95 5.15 -0.12
N PRO A 7 -10.53 3.89 0.01
CA PRO A 7 -9.63 3.32 -0.96
C PRO A 7 -10.32 3.14 -2.31
N ASP A 8 -9.55 3.19 -3.38
CA ASP A 8 -10.06 2.94 -4.74
C ASP A 8 -10.45 1.47 -4.92
N ALA A 9 -9.69 0.58 -4.29
CA ALA A 9 -10.01 -0.84 -4.16
C ALA A 9 -9.76 -1.35 -2.73
N TRP A 10 -10.58 -2.30 -2.29
CA TRP A 10 -10.36 -3.02 -1.04
C TRP A 10 -10.39 -4.52 -1.31
N VAL A 11 -9.25 -5.17 -1.10
CA VAL A 11 -9.05 -6.60 -1.35
C VAL A 11 -8.62 -7.30 -0.06
N ARG A 12 -8.62 -8.63 -0.08
CA ARG A 12 -8.25 -9.42 1.10
C ARG A 12 -6.74 -9.33 1.37
N SER A 13 -5.91 -9.44 0.34
CA SER A 13 -4.46 -9.48 0.46
C SER A 13 -3.77 -8.82 -0.72
N ALA A 14 -2.54 -8.33 -0.53
CA ALA A 14 -1.69 -7.81 -1.61
C ALA A 14 -1.49 -8.87 -2.71
N TYR A 15 -1.40 -10.15 -2.31
CA TYR A 15 -1.22 -11.28 -3.22
C TYR A 15 -2.46 -11.61 -4.08
N ASP A 16 -3.64 -11.07 -3.74
CA ASP A 16 -4.89 -11.29 -4.48
C ASP A 16 -5.11 -10.22 -5.58
N ILE A 17 -4.19 -9.25 -5.72
CA ILE A 17 -4.34 -8.14 -6.68
C ILE A 17 -4.03 -8.63 -8.11
N PRO A 18 -4.88 -8.32 -9.12
CA PRO A 18 -4.66 -8.73 -10.51
C PRO A 18 -3.68 -7.78 -11.22
N TYR A 19 -2.40 -7.83 -10.84
CA TYR A 19 -1.37 -6.87 -11.27
C TYR A 19 -1.19 -6.76 -12.78
N GLU A 20 -1.21 -7.86 -13.54
CA GLU A 20 -1.04 -7.84 -15.01
C GLU A 20 -2.23 -7.14 -15.67
N ARG A 21 -3.44 -7.37 -15.14
CA ARG A 21 -4.63 -6.67 -15.64
C ARG A 21 -4.54 -5.17 -15.38
N LEU A 22 -4.01 -4.77 -14.23
CA LEU A 22 -3.76 -3.36 -13.92
C LEU A 22 -2.63 -2.79 -14.79
N TYR A 23 -1.61 -3.58 -15.11
CA TYR A 23 -0.52 -3.14 -15.99
C TYR A 23 -1.04 -2.83 -17.40
N LYS A 24 -1.91 -3.70 -17.92
CA LYS A 24 -2.63 -3.50 -19.19
C LYS A 24 -3.55 -2.26 -19.18
N LYS A 25 -3.97 -1.79 -18.00
CA LYS A 25 -4.72 -0.53 -17.83
C LYS A 25 -3.83 0.71 -17.75
N GLY A 26 -2.50 0.55 -17.83
CA GLY A 26 -1.55 1.67 -17.90
C GLY A 26 -0.81 1.97 -16.59
N TYR A 27 -1.03 1.22 -15.51
CA TYR A 27 -0.20 1.36 -14.30
C TYR A 27 1.21 0.85 -14.56
N ARG A 28 2.21 1.54 -13.99
CA ARG A 28 3.64 1.26 -14.23
C ARG A 28 4.46 1.17 -12.94
N GLY A 29 3.92 1.61 -11.81
CA GLY A 29 4.56 1.48 -10.51
C GLY A 29 3.67 0.79 -9.49
N VAL A 30 4.28 0.03 -8.57
CA VAL A 30 3.63 -0.46 -7.37
C VAL A 30 4.43 -0.05 -6.15
N LEU A 31 3.79 0.67 -5.23
CA LEU A 31 4.38 1.17 -4.00
C LEU A 31 3.69 0.50 -2.81
N PHE A 32 4.45 -0.23 -2.01
CA PHE A 32 3.93 -1.03 -0.90
C PHE A 32 4.29 -0.45 0.46
N ASP A 33 3.36 -0.52 1.41
CA ASP A 33 3.74 -0.68 2.81
C ASP A 33 4.28 -2.10 3.08
N ILE A 34 5.07 -2.25 4.15
CA ILE A 34 5.71 -3.52 4.50
C ILE A 34 4.92 -4.25 5.59
N ASP A 35 4.95 -3.68 6.80
CA ASP A 35 4.47 -4.33 8.02
C ASP A 35 2.94 -4.44 8.00
N ASN A 36 2.43 -5.64 8.22
CA ASN A 36 1.00 -6.00 8.11
C ASN A 36 0.37 -5.81 6.73
N THR A 37 1.15 -5.47 5.71
CA THR A 37 0.70 -5.43 4.31
C THR A 37 1.26 -6.61 3.51
N LEU A 38 2.59 -6.75 3.47
CA LEU A 38 3.26 -7.86 2.78
C LEU A 38 3.54 -9.03 3.73
N VAL A 39 3.95 -8.71 4.96
CA VAL A 39 4.34 -9.69 5.99
C VAL A 39 3.91 -9.21 7.38
N PRO A 40 3.85 -10.08 8.40
CA PRO A 40 3.67 -9.63 9.78
C PRO A 40 4.71 -8.59 10.20
N HIS A 41 4.34 -7.74 11.15
CA HIS A 41 5.27 -6.72 11.67
C HIS A 41 6.61 -7.31 12.12
N GLY A 42 7.70 -6.78 11.58
CA GLY A 42 9.07 -7.19 11.93
C GLY A 42 9.60 -8.44 11.21
N ALA A 43 8.78 -9.15 10.44
CA ALA A 43 9.22 -10.34 9.71
C ALA A 43 10.08 -9.98 8.47
N PRO A 44 11.08 -10.83 8.10
CA PRO A 44 11.79 -10.71 6.83
C PRO A 44 10.86 -11.01 5.65
N ALA A 45 11.35 -10.80 4.43
CA ALA A 45 10.62 -11.22 3.23
C ALA A 45 10.50 -12.75 3.19
N ASP A 46 9.26 -13.24 3.10
CA ASP A 46 8.98 -14.66 2.89
C ASP A 46 8.94 -14.99 1.39
N ASP A 47 8.84 -16.28 1.05
CA ASP A 47 8.83 -16.74 -0.35
C ASP A 47 7.66 -16.13 -1.13
N ARG A 48 6.54 -15.84 -0.47
CA ARG A 48 5.39 -15.21 -1.11
C ARG A 48 5.69 -13.78 -1.53
N ALA A 49 6.33 -13.01 -0.66
CA ALA A 49 6.80 -11.66 -0.98
C ALA A 49 7.80 -11.71 -2.14
N LYS A 50 8.81 -12.61 -2.08
CA LYS A 50 9.81 -12.74 -3.14
C LYS A 50 9.18 -13.06 -4.50
N GLN A 51 8.31 -14.07 -4.55
CA GLN A 51 7.58 -14.45 -5.77
C GLN A 51 6.69 -13.33 -6.29
N LEU A 52 6.05 -12.56 -5.41
CA LEU A 52 5.26 -11.41 -5.81
C LEU A 52 6.13 -10.38 -6.53
N PHE A 53 7.27 -9.99 -5.95
CA PHE A 53 8.13 -8.99 -6.56
C PHE A 53 8.78 -9.48 -7.86
N GLU A 54 9.21 -10.74 -7.92
CA GLU A 54 9.70 -11.36 -9.16
C GLU A 54 8.65 -11.23 -10.28
N ARG A 55 7.40 -11.61 -10.00
CA ARG A 55 6.29 -11.49 -10.94
C ARG A 55 6.02 -10.04 -11.37
N LEU A 56 6.14 -9.08 -10.44
CA LEU A 56 5.96 -7.66 -10.76
C LEU A 56 7.08 -7.14 -11.68
N TYR A 57 8.32 -7.52 -11.42
CA TYR A 57 9.46 -7.16 -12.28
C TYR A 57 9.35 -7.78 -13.67
N GLN A 58 8.98 -9.07 -13.77
CA GLN A 58 8.73 -9.74 -15.05
C GLN A 58 7.58 -9.08 -15.84
N THR A 59 6.58 -8.53 -15.15
CA THR A 59 5.50 -7.76 -15.78
C THR A 59 5.98 -6.39 -16.29
N GLY A 60 7.10 -5.88 -15.77
CA GLY A 60 7.65 -4.57 -16.13
C GLY A 60 7.23 -3.43 -15.21
N TYR A 61 6.80 -3.73 -13.97
CA TYR A 61 6.55 -2.70 -12.96
C TYR A 61 7.87 -2.18 -12.35
N ALA A 62 7.92 -0.88 -12.07
CA ALA A 62 8.82 -0.35 -11.05
C ALA A 62 8.20 -0.63 -9.66
N CYS A 63 8.99 -1.19 -8.74
CA CYS A 63 8.50 -1.52 -7.40
C CYS A 63 9.18 -0.66 -6.33
N GLY A 64 8.39 -0.19 -5.37
CA GLY A 64 8.87 0.59 -4.23
C GLY A 64 8.30 0.10 -2.90
N LEU A 65 9.05 0.34 -1.83
CA LEU A 65 8.66 0.12 -0.44
C LEU A 65 8.68 1.46 0.30
N ILE A 66 7.63 1.76 1.05
CA ILE A 66 7.50 2.97 1.86
C ILE A 66 6.99 2.65 3.26
N SER A 67 7.84 2.88 4.26
CA SER A 67 7.57 2.50 5.64
C SER A 67 7.84 3.65 6.62
N ASN A 68 7.02 3.72 7.68
CA ASN A 68 7.29 4.59 8.83
C ASN A 68 8.39 4.04 9.76
N ASN A 69 8.89 2.84 9.48
CA ASN A 69 9.96 2.20 10.26
C ASN A 69 11.36 2.68 9.83
N ARG A 70 12.37 2.36 10.64
CA ARG A 70 13.77 2.77 10.41
C ARG A 70 14.41 1.98 9.27
N GLY A 71 15.50 2.52 8.72
CA GLY A 71 16.29 1.92 7.62
C GLY A 71 16.54 0.43 7.78
N LYS A 72 17.16 0.02 8.89
CA LYS A 72 17.47 -1.40 9.17
C LYS A 72 16.30 -2.37 8.96
N ARG A 73 15.06 -1.99 9.33
CA ARG A 73 13.86 -2.84 9.14
C ARG A 73 13.50 -2.99 7.66
N VAL A 74 13.59 -1.88 6.92
CA VAL A 74 13.28 -1.82 5.50
C VAL A 74 14.37 -2.53 4.70
N ASP A 75 15.63 -2.27 5.02
CA ASP A 75 16.81 -2.86 4.37
C ASP A 75 16.79 -4.39 4.51
N MET A 76 16.52 -4.91 5.71
CA MET A 76 16.37 -6.34 5.97
C MET A 76 15.25 -6.98 5.14
N PHE A 77 14.13 -6.28 4.93
CA PHE A 77 13.07 -6.80 4.05
C PHE A 77 13.47 -6.71 2.57
N ASN A 78 14.20 -5.66 2.21
CA ASN A 78 14.53 -5.34 0.83
C ASN A 78 15.74 -6.10 0.28
N GLU A 79 16.49 -6.80 1.15
CA GLU A 79 17.73 -7.49 0.82
C GLU A 79 17.58 -8.43 -0.40
N GLU A 80 16.47 -9.16 -0.49
CA GLU A 80 16.17 -10.07 -1.61
C GLU A 80 15.08 -9.54 -2.56
N ILE A 81 14.46 -8.41 -2.21
CA ILE A 81 13.35 -7.81 -2.97
C ILE A 81 13.86 -6.76 -3.98
N HIS A 82 14.94 -6.06 -3.65
CA HIS A 82 15.61 -5.08 -4.52
C HIS A 82 14.70 -3.96 -5.07
N ALA A 83 13.70 -3.54 -4.29
CA ALA A 83 12.82 -2.42 -4.63
C ALA A 83 13.43 -1.07 -4.24
N TYR A 84 12.90 0.03 -4.79
CA TYR A 84 13.20 1.38 -4.29
C TYR A 84 12.66 1.55 -2.88
N THR A 85 13.36 2.27 -1.99
CA THR A 85 12.95 2.39 -0.59
C THR A 85 12.81 3.83 -0.12
N ILE A 86 11.76 4.07 0.69
CA ILE A 86 11.61 5.25 1.54
C ILE A 86 11.41 4.78 2.98
N CYS A 87 12.43 4.96 3.79
CA CYS A 87 12.44 4.66 5.22
C CYS A 87 12.05 5.90 6.03
N ASN A 88 11.56 5.73 7.27
CA ASN A 88 11.10 6.83 8.12
C ASN A 88 10.15 7.80 7.38
N ALA A 89 9.25 7.26 6.58
CA ALA A 89 8.44 8.01 5.62
C ALA A 89 7.49 9.04 6.26
N LYS A 90 7.19 8.93 7.56
CA LYS A 90 6.21 9.78 8.25
C LYS A 90 4.85 9.83 7.54
N LYS A 91 4.42 8.74 6.87
CA LYS A 91 3.08 8.56 6.32
C LYS A 91 2.05 9.01 7.37
N PRO A 92 1.11 9.89 7.02
CA PRO A 92 0.61 10.19 5.67
C PRO A 92 1.26 11.40 4.95
N LEU A 93 2.47 11.83 5.36
CA LEU A 93 3.17 12.98 4.75
C LEU A 93 3.30 12.82 3.22
N ARG A 94 2.69 13.75 2.46
CA ARG A 94 2.56 13.69 0.98
C ARG A 94 3.93 13.65 0.29
N GLU A 95 4.87 14.41 0.81
CA GLU A 95 6.23 14.58 0.31
C GLU A 95 6.94 13.24 0.17
N SER A 96 6.70 12.30 1.09
CA SER A 96 7.31 10.96 1.04
C SER A 96 6.77 10.09 -0.09
N PHE A 97 5.47 10.20 -0.41
CA PHE A 97 4.87 9.48 -1.54
C PHE A 97 5.33 10.08 -2.87
N ILE A 98 5.41 11.41 -2.97
CA ILE A 98 5.93 12.09 -4.16
C ILE A 98 7.41 11.75 -4.36
N LYS A 99 8.20 11.71 -3.28
CA LYS A 99 9.60 11.27 -3.33
C LYS A 99 9.72 9.82 -3.81
N ALA A 100 8.87 8.91 -3.33
CA ALA A 100 8.83 7.53 -3.81
C ALA A 100 8.53 7.46 -5.32
N SER A 101 7.52 8.22 -5.78
CA SER A 101 7.16 8.34 -7.20
C SER A 101 8.34 8.82 -8.05
N ALA A 102 9.06 9.86 -7.58
CA ALA A 102 10.24 10.39 -8.27
C ALA A 102 11.40 9.37 -8.32
N LEU A 103 11.69 8.67 -7.23
CA LEU A 103 12.74 7.63 -7.19
C LEU A 103 12.43 6.47 -8.14
N MET A 104 11.17 6.07 -8.22
CA MET A 104 10.73 5.01 -9.13
C MET A 104 10.71 5.47 -10.60
N GLY A 105 10.80 6.77 -10.87
CA GLY A 105 10.66 7.33 -12.22
C GLY A 105 9.25 7.15 -12.81
N VAL A 106 8.23 6.98 -11.96
CA VAL A 106 6.85 6.72 -12.39
C VAL A 106 5.93 7.85 -11.92
N PRO A 107 5.12 8.46 -12.80
CA PRO A 107 4.12 9.46 -12.41
C PRO A 107 3.13 8.90 -11.38
N ALA A 108 2.74 9.71 -10.39
CA ALA A 108 1.92 9.25 -9.28
C ALA A 108 0.57 8.65 -9.70
N ASP A 109 -0.06 9.16 -10.78
CA ASP A 109 -1.31 8.64 -11.34
C ASP A 109 -1.15 7.26 -12.01
N LYS A 110 0.09 6.83 -12.26
CA LYS A 110 0.45 5.50 -12.77
C LYS A 110 0.97 4.55 -11.68
N ILE A 111 0.88 4.95 -10.40
CA ILE A 111 1.30 4.14 -9.26
C ILE A 111 0.08 3.55 -8.54
N LEU A 112 0.15 2.24 -8.33
CA LEU A 112 -0.69 1.51 -7.38
C LEU A 112 -0.04 1.61 -6.00
N PHE A 113 -0.71 2.22 -5.04
CA PHE A 113 -0.31 2.14 -3.64
C PHE A 113 -1.02 0.97 -2.96
N VAL A 114 -0.31 0.13 -2.20
CA VAL A 114 -0.89 -0.99 -1.45
C VAL A 114 -0.51 -0.91 0.02
N GLY A 115 -1.50 -0.87 0.93
CA GLY A 115 -1.28 -0.82 2.38
C GLY A 115 -2.49 -1.26 3.19
N ASP A 116 -2.35 -1.39 4.51
CA ASP A 116 -3.39 -1.91 5.41
C ASP A 116 -4.02 -0.83 6.33
N GLN A 117 -3.53 0.40 6.28
CA GLN A 117 -3.96 1.47 7.18
C GLN A 117 -4.65 2.62 6.47
N ILE A 118 -5.84 3.00 6.91
CA ILE A 118 -6.60 4.05 6.22
C ILE A 118 -5.98 5.42 6.41
N PHE A 119 -5.59 5.75 7.64
CA PHE A 119 -5.17 7.12 7.99
C PHE A 119 -3.73 7.46 7.61
N THR A 120 -2.91 6.46 7.31
CA THR A 120 -1.50 6.63 6.93
C THR A 120 -1.33 6.32 5.45
N ASP A 121 -1.71 5.11 5.04
CA ASP A 121 -1.50 4.62 3.68
C ASP A 121 -2.50 5.20 2.69
N ILE A 122 -3.79 4.88 2.88
CA ILE A 122 -4.84 5.26 1.91
C ILE A 122 -4.96 6.77 1.80
N TRP A 123 -4.98 7.46 2.93
CA TRP A 123 -5.05 8.91 2.93
C TRP A 123 -3.82 9.56 2.27
N GLY A 124 -2.61 9.07 2.57
CA GLY A 124 -1.37 9.59 2.00
C GLY A 124 -1.28 9.36 0.49
N ALA A 125 -1.62 8.15 0.04
CA ALA A 125 -1.62 7.77 -1.37
C ALA A 125 -2.61 8.60 -2.19
N ARG A 126 -3.86 8.73 -1.72
CA ARG A 126 -4.89 9.51 -2.43
C ARG A 126 -4.56 10.98 -2.54
N ARG A 127 -4.02 11.59 -1.48
CA ARG A 127 -3.55 12.98 -1.48
C ARG A 127 -2.35 13.21 -2.43
N SER A 128 -1.68 12.14 -2.80
CA SER A 128 -0.53 12.15 -3.71
C SER A 128 -0.91 11.81 -5.15
N GLY A 129 -2.19 11.51 -5.43
CA GLY A 129 -2.68 11.18 -6.76
C GLY A 129 -2.51 9.71 -7.16
N MET A 130 -2.16 8.83 -6.22
CA MET A 130 -1.95 7.41 -6.47
C MET A 130 -3.26 6.62 -6.37
N TYR A 131 -3.35 5.51 -7.12
CA TYR A 131 -4.46 4.57 -6.99
C TYR A 131 -4.28 3.71 -5.74
N SER A 132 -5.13 3.92 -4.74
CA SER A 132 -4.99 3.35 -3.40
C SER A 132 -5.74 2.02 -3.25
N ILE A 133 -5.01 0.97 -2.87
CA ILE A 133 -5.54 -0.37 -2.61
C ILE A 133 -5.35 -0.68 -1.12
N LEU A 134 -6.47 -0.79 -0.41
CA LEU A 134 -6.47 -1.26 0.97
C LEU A 134 -6.44 -2.80 0.98
N VAL A 135 -5.62 -3.37 1.84
CA VAL A 135 -5.59 -4.82 2.13
C VAL A 135 -5.99 -5.07 3.58
N ARG A 136 -6.25 -6.32 3.95
CA ARG A 136 -6.45 -6.67 5.36
C ARG A 136 -5.09 -6.86 6.03
N PRO A 137 -4.92 -6.45 7.30
CA PRO A 137 -3.70 -6.70 8.05
C PRO A 137 -3.32 -8.19 8.06
N VAL A 138 -2.07 -8.52 7.75
CA VAL A 138 -1.57 -9.90 7.74
C VAL A 138 -1.62 -10.52 9.15
N ASN A 139 -1.34 -9.73 10.19
CA ASN A 139 -1.43 -10.16 11.58
C ASN A 139 -2.13 -9.08 12.43
N GLN A 140 -2.76 -9.49 13.54
CA GLN A 140 -3.44 -8.61 14.48
C GLN A 140 -2.50 -7.99 15.52
N LYS A 141 -1.26 -8.48 15.64
CA LYS A 141 -0.26 -7.89 16.54
C LYS A 141 0.24 -6.56 15.94
N GLU A 142 -0.27 -5.48 16.50
CA GLU A 142 -0.01 -4.11 16.06
C GLU A 142 0.51 -3.27 17.23
N VAL A 143 1.27 -2.23 16.92
CA VAL A 143 1.70 -1.27 17.94
C VAL A 143 0.49 -0.49 18.49
N PRO A 144 0.48 -0.06 19.78
CA PRO A 144 -0.68 0.56 20.41
C PRO A 144 -1.27 1.76 19.64
N GLN A 145 -0.42 2.57 19.01
CA GLN A 145 -0.85 3.72 18.21
C GLN A 145 -1.73 3.32 17.01
N VAL A 146 -1.53 2.13 16.45
CA VAL A 146 -2.35 1.62 15.35
C VAL A 146 -3.67 1.07 15.89
N LEU A 147 -3.64 0.29 16.97
CA LEU A 147 -4.83 -0.26 17.61
C LEU A 147 -5.84 0.83 17.99
N PHE A 148 -5.35 1.98 18.48
CA PHE A 148 -6.18 3.14 18.80
C PHE A 148 -6.97 3.67 17.60
N LYS A 149 -6.44 3.55 16.37
CA LYS A 149 -7.07 4.05 15.14
C LYS A 149 -8.09 3.07 14.57
N ARG A 150 -7.94 1.75 14.82
CA ARG A 150 -8.77 0.70 14.22
C ARG A 150 -10.29 0.89 14.39
N PRO A 151 -10.83 1.35 15.55
CA PRO A 151 -12.26 1.64 15.67
C PRO A 151 -12.73 2.71 14.67
N PHE A 152 -11.96 3.78 14.50
CA PHE A 152 -12.28 4.84 13.54
C PHE A 152 -12.17 4.34 12.10
N GLU A 153 -11.19 3.49 11.79
CA GLU A 153 -11.09 2.84 10.47
C GLU A 153 -12.31 1.97 10.16
N LYS A 154 -12.84 1.23 11.16
CA LYS A 154 -14.08 0.44 10.99
C LYS A 154 -15.27 1.32 10.62
N VAL A 155 -15.37 2.52 11.21
CA VAL A 155 -16.40 3.51 10.85
C VAL A 155 -16.23 3.95 9.40
N VAL A 156 -15.01 4.29 8.97
CA VAL A 156 -14.72 4.63 7.56
C VAL A 156 -15.12 3.50 6.62
N LEU A 157 -14.75 2.25 6.95
CA LEU A 157 -15.08 1.08 6.13
C LEU A 157 -16.58 0.80 6.05
N HIS A 158 -17.33 1.05 7.13
CA HIS A 158 -18.79 0.94 7.11
C HIS A 158 -19.42 1.88 6.09
N PHE A 159 -19.02 3.16 6.10
CA PHE A 159 -19.53 4.13 5.13
C PHE A 159 -19.00 3.88 3.72
N TYR A 160 -17.77 3.41 3.56
CA TYR A 160 -17.22 2.97 2.27
C TYR A 160 -18.07 1.85 1.64
N LYS A 161 -18.40 0.80 2.42
CA LYS A 161 -19.26 -0.30 1.94
C LYS A 161 -20.64 0.21 1.48
N LYS A 162 -21.26 1.09 2.28
CA LYS A 162 -22.54 1.72 1.91
C LYS A 162 -22.44 2.53 0.63
N HIS A 163 -21.39 3.33 0.48
CA HIS A 163 -21.13 4.12 -0.71
C HIS A 163 -20.97 3.24 -1.96
N ARG A 164 -20.17 2.17 -1.88
CA ARG A 164 -19.99 1.21 -2.98
C ARG A 164 -21.27 0.48 -3.34
N ALA A 165 -22.10 0.13 -2.36
CA ALA A 165 -23.39 -0.51 -2.62
C ALA A 165 -24.36 0.40 -3.37
N LYS A 166 -24.35 1.72 -3.11
CA LYS A 166 -25.14 2.70 -3.87
C LYS A 166 -24.66 2.83 -5.31
N GLN A 167 -23.35 2.91 -5.53
CA GLN A 167 -22.77 3.03 -6.88
C GLN A 167 -23.05 1.81 -7.77
N LYS A 168 -23.18 0.61 -7.21
CA LYS A 168 -23.53 -0.60 -7.99
C LYS A 168 -25.00 -0.68 -8.39
N LYS A 169 -25.87 0.13 -7.76
CA LYS A 169 -27.32 0.16 -8.03
C LYS A 169 -27.73 1.28 -8.99
N SER A 170 -26.79 2.18 -9.31
CA SER A 170 -26.95 3.26 -10.28
C SER A 170 -26.27 2.88 -11.58
#